data_AF-A0A9X1K9P9-F1
#
_entry.id   AF-A0A9X1K9P9-F1
#
_cell.length_a   1.000
_cell.length_b   1.000
_cell.length_c   1.000
_cell.angle_alpha   90.00
_cell.angle_beta   90.00
_cell.angle_gamma   90.00
#
_symmetry.space_group_name_H-M   'P 1'
#
loop_
_entity.id
_entity.type
_entity.pdbx_description
1 polymer ?
#
loop_
_entity_poly.entity_id
_entity_poly.type
_entity_poly.pdbx_seq_one_letter_code
_entity_poly.pdbx_strand_id
1 'polypeptide(L)'
;FREVENKPDFIAKRKHMKDFSKYESLFRNVQKEIAAGTRKILPFKNYEIKQGSFLIQKGTVLYVESIGEKFKTNNGEENARLHVIYENGTESNVLLRSLAANLYRTGSGGKMITDNIDNLIDGVEEEDISSGYIYVLRSLSDNPQIREIDNLYKIGVTTGSVEKRIANAINESTYLYAPVEIVTKYHVFNLDAAKFENAIHKVLKDNKLDIEIVGVNGRMIVPREWFVIPLNQLDFVINEIITKVIMNS
;
A
#
# COMPACT_ATOMS: atom_id res chain seq x y z
N PHE A 1 -17.23 -33.21 -10.82
CA PHE A 1 -16.61 -32.10 -11.57
C PHE A 1 -17.49 -30.88 -11.42
N ARG A 2 -17.11 -29.91 -10.57
CA ARG A 2 -17.75 -28.60 -10.52
C ARG A 2 -16.92 -27.70 -11.42
N GLU A 3 -17.50 -27.30 -12.55
CA GLU A 3 -16.92 -26.28 -13.41
C GLU A 3 -16.82 -24.97 -12.61
N VAL A 4 -15.58 -24.59 -12.28
CA VAL A 4 -15.28 -23.22 -11.87
C VAL A 4 -15.21 -22.45 -13.19
N GLU A 5 -16.29 -21.75 -13.51
CA GLU A 5 -16.43 -20.92 -14.70
C GLU A 5 -15.41 -19.78 -14.63
N ASN A 6 -14.23 -20.00 -15.20
CA ASN A 6 -13.16 -19.04 -15.33
C ASN A 6 -13.55 -18.03 -16.44
N LYS A 7 -14.43 -17.07 -16.11
CA LYS A 7 -14.81 -16.00 -17.04
C LYS A 7 -13.67 -14.97 -17.19
N PRO A 8 -13.37 -14.52 -18.42
CA PRO A 8 -12.30 -13.57 -18.70
C PRO A 8 -12.60 -12.21 -18.05
N ASP A 9 -11.55 -11.47 -17.69
CA ASP A 9 -11.55 -10.11 -17.12
C ASP A 9 -12.89 -9.37 -17.29
N PHE A 10 -13.76 -9.49 -16.29
CA PHE A 10 -15.00 -8.72 -16.26
C PHE A 10 -14.60 -7.27 -16.02
N ILE A 11 -14.37 -6.51 -17.09
CA ILE A 11 -14.25 -5.05 -17.02
C ILE A 11 -15.60 -4.58 -16.50
N ALA A 12 -15.68 -4.29 -15.21
CA ALA A 12 -16.88 -3.80 -14.57
C ALA A 12 -17.33 -2.54 -15.32
N LYS A 13 -18.42 -2.67 -16.08
CA LYS A 13 -18.97 -1.55 -16.84
C LYS A 13 -19.66 -0.61 -15.86
N ARG A 14 -19.45 0.70 -16.05
CA ARG A 14 -20.24 1.71 -15.35
C ARG A 14 -21.68 1.61 -15.85
N LYS A 15 -22.64 1.59 -14.93
CA LYS A 15 -24.07 1.66 -15.24
C LYS A 15 -24.66 2.90 -14.60
N HIS A 16 -25.73 3.43 -15.18
CA HIS A 16 -26.45 4.54 -14.57
C HIS A 16 -27.06 4.11 -13.23
N MET A 17 -26.91 4.93 -12.20
CA MET A 17 -27.42 4.67 -10.86
C MET A 17 -28.83 5.24 -10.70
N LYS A 18 -29.80 4.39 -10.36
CA LYS A 18 -31.21 4.80 -10.22
C LYS A 18 -31.43 5.76 -9.05
N ASP A 19 -30.73 5.56 -7.93
CA ASP A 19 -30.93 6.30 -6.68
C ASP A 19 -29.79 7.29 -6.38
N PHE A 20 -29.18 7.89 -7.42
CA PHE A 20 -28.02 8.76 -7.23
C PHE A 20 -28.31 10.00 -6.35
N SER A 21 -29.58 10.45 -6.28
CA SER A 21 -30.00 11.56 -5.42
C SER A 21 -29.65 11.35 -3.94
N LYS A 22 -29.54 10.10 -3.48
CA LYS A 22 -29.09 9.75 -2.12
C LYS A 22 -27.62 10.10 -1.87
N TYR A 23 -26.81 10.12 -2.92
CA TYR A 23 -25.36 10.32 -2.87
C TYR A 23 -24.93 11.68 -3.41
N GLU A 24 -25.79 12.39 -4.15
CA GLU A 24 -25.47 13.68 -4.76
C GLU A 24 -24.99 14.71 -3.71
N SER A 25 -25.63 14.74 -2.54
CA SER A 25 -25.21 15.61 -1.43
C SER A 25 -23.84 15.26 -0.87
N LEU A 26 -23.45 13.98 -0.85
CA LEU A 26 -22.11 13.54 -0.41
C LEU A 26 -21.03 14.12 -1.32
N PHE A 27 -21.18 13.99 -2.64
CA PHE A 27 -20.24 14.57 -3.60
C PHE A 27 -20.22 16.11 -3.53
N ARG A 28 -21.39 16.76 -3.42
CA ARG A 28 -21.46 18.22 -3.24
C ARG A 28 -20.72 18.68 -1.97
N ASN A 29 -20.86 17.95 -0.86
CA ASN A 29 -20.20 18.30 0.40
C ASN A 29 -18.69 18.12 0.29
N VAL A 30 -18.22 16.99 -0.26
CA VAL A 30 -16.78 16.77 -0.48
C VAL A 30 -16.15 17.86 -1.35
N GLN A 31 -16.83 18.30 -2.41
CA GLN A 31 -16.35 19.41 -3.25
C GLN A 31 -16.27 20.73 -2.48
N LYS A 32 -17.26 21.04 -1.62
CA LYS A 32 -17.21 22.22 -0.73
C LYS A 32 -16.08 22.13 0.29
N GLU A 33 -15.85 20.95 0.88
CA GLU A 33 -14.79 20.71 1.86
C GLU A 33 -13.39 20.80 1.23
N ILE A 34 -13.23 20.32 -0.01
CA ILE A 34 -12.00 20.52 -0.78
C ILE A 34 -11.77 22.02 -1.06
N ALA A 35 -12.82 22.75 -1.46
CA ALA A 35 -12.73 24.19 -1.73
C ALA A 35 -12.44 25.01 -0.46
N ALA A 36 -12.95 24.58 0.69
CA ALA A 36 -12.69 25.16 2.00
C ALA A 36 -11.32 24.75 2.58
N GLY A 37 -10.65 23.75 2.00
CA GLY A 37 -9.36 23.24 2.45
C GLY A 37 -9.42 22.27 3.65
N THR A 38 -10.61 21.88 4.11
CA THR A 38 -10.82 20.90 5.20
C THR A 38 -10.61 19.46 4.74
N ARG A 39 -10.67 19.21 3.43
CA ARG A 39 -10.17 17.99 2.78
C ARG A 39 -9.08 18.33 1.76
N LYS A 40 -8.10 17.45 1.61
CA LYS A 40 -7.02 17.58 0.65
C LYS A 40 -7.09 16.49 -0.41
N ILE A 41 -6.73 16.85 -1.64
CA ILE A 41 -6.53 15.88 -2.72
C ILE A 41 -5.05 15.50 -2.75
N LEU A 42 -4.74 14.24 -2.51
CA LEU A 42 -3.37 13.73 -2.46
C LEU A 42 -3.17 12.65 -3.54
N PRO A 43 -1.97 12.53 -4.13
CA PRO A 43 -1.66 11.40 -5.02
C PRO A 43 -1.99 10.08 -4.34
N PHE A 44 -2.57 9.12 -5.06
CA PHE A 44 -2.87 7.81 -4.50
C PHE A 44 -1.57 7.02 -4.32
N LYS A 45 -0.96 7.19 -3.14
CA LYS A 45 0.27 6.51 -2.72
C LYS A 45 0.05 5.96 -1.31
N ASN A 46 0.14 4.65 -1.16
CA ASN A 46 0.15 3.99 0.15
C ASN A 46 -1.17 4.14 0.92
N TYR A 47 -2.29 4.25 0.20
CA TYR A 47 -3.61 4.47 0.78
C TYR A 47 -4.48 3.21 0.73
N GLU A 48 -5.21 3.03 1.83
CA GLU A 48 -6.25 2.03 1.97
C GLU A 48 -7.52 2.47 1.26
N ILE A 49 -8.17 1.52 0.60
CA ILE A 49 -9.52 1.69 0.08
C ILE A 49 -10.47 1.16 1.13
N LYS A 50 -11.06 2.06 1.92
CA LYS A 50 -12.09 1.72 2.93
C LYS A 50 -13.48 2.01 2.39
N GLN A 51 -14.48 1.37 3.00
CA GLN A 51 -15.84 1.87 2.90
C GLN A 51 -15.85 3.35 3.34
N GLY A 52 -16.55 4.19 2.60
CA GLY A 52 -16.58 5.64 2.85
C GLY A 52 -15.49 6.44 2.15
N SER A 53 -14.47 5.80 1.57
CA SER A 53 -13.36 6.51 0.92
C SER A 53 -13.81 7.25 -0.35
N PHE A 54 -13.29 8.47 -0.51
CA PHE A 54 -13.38 9.24 -1.75
C PHE A 54 -12.06 9.18 -2.52
N LEU A 55 -12.13 8.72 -3.77
CA LEU A 55 -10.98 8.51 -4.64
C LEU A 55 -11.19 9.21 -5.98
N ILE A 56 -10.11 9.48 -6.71
CA ILE A 56 -10.18 10.05 -8.05
C ILE A 56 -9.53 9.06 -9.01
N GLN A 57 -10.33 8.57 -9.95
CA GLN A 57 -9.88 7.67 -11.00
C GLN A 57 -10.10 8.33 -12.36
N LYS A 58 -9.02 8.58 -13.10
CA LYS A 58 -9.06 9.26 -14.43
C LYS A 58 -9.82 10.60 -14.40
N GLY A 59 -9.64 11.37 -13.32
CA GLY A 59 -10.28 12.68 -13.15
C GLY A 59 -11.74 12.66 -12.70
N THR A 60 -12.35 11.49 -12.48
CA THR A 60 -13.69 11.37 -11.90
C THR A 60 -13.60 10.97 -10.44
N VAL A 61 -14.30 11.70 -9.57
CA VAL A 61 -14.46 11.33 -8.15
C VAL A 61 -15.37 10.11 -8.03
N LEU A 62 -14.95 9.15 -7.22
CA LEU A 62 -15.73 8.00 -6.83
C LEU A 62 -15.79 7.87 -5.31
N TYR A 63 -16.86 7.27 -4.82
CA TYR A 63 -17.14 6.95 -3.43
C TYR A 63 -17.26 5.43 -3.30
N VAL A 64 -16.58 4.85 -2.31
CA VAL A 64 -16.67 3.42 -1.98
C VAL A 64 -17.86 3.21 -1.06
N GLU A 65 -18.98 2.75 -1.62
CA GLU A 65 -20.23 2.62 -0.87
C GLU A 65 -20.23 1.39 0.04
N SER A 66 -19.76 0.26 -0.47
CA SER A 66 -19.64 -0.97 0.31
C SER A 66 -18.49 -1.85 -0.18
N ILE A 67 -17.94 -2.61 0.76
CA ILE A 67 -16.96 -3.66 0.52
C ILE A 67 -17.64 -4.98 0.86
N GLY A 68 -17.84 -5.83 -0.14
CA GLY A 68 -18.47 -7.15 0.03
C GLY A 68 -17.53 -8.15 0.72
N GLU A 69 -18.07 -9.34 0.97
CA GLU A 69 -17.32 -10.44 1.58
C GLU A 69 -16.03 -10.75 0.81
N LYS A 70 -15.03 -11.10 1.60
CA LYS A 70 -13.73 -11.50 1.08
C LYS A 70 -13.78 -12.90 0.53
N PHE A 71 -13.11 -13.07 -0.58
CA PHE A 71 -12.91 -14.38 -1.19
C PHE A 71 -11.47 -14.52 -1.64
N LYS A 72 -10.99 -15.77 -1.68
CA LYS A 72 -9.66 -16.06 -2.22
C LYS A 72 -9.73 -16.25 -3.74
N THR A 73 -8.79 -15.66 -4.47
CA THR A 73 -8.59 -15.89 -5.90
C THR A 73 -7.99 -17.28 -6.13
N ASN A 74 -7.92 -17.70 -7.39
CA ASN A 74 -7.30 -18.96 -7.78
C ASN A 74 -5.83 -19.09 -7.35
N ASN A 75 -5.13 -17.97 -7.11
CA ASN A 75 -3.75 -17.97 -6.65
C ASN A 75 -3.63 -17.80 -5.12
N GLY A 76 -4.74 -17.94 -4.39
CA GLY A 76 -4.80 -17.97 -2.92
C GLY A 76 -5.02 -16.63 -2.24
N GLU A 77 -5.31 -15.57 -2.99
CA GLU A 77 -5.23 -14.20 -2.49
C GLU A 77 -6.59 -13.59 -2.19
N GLU A 78 -6.71 -12.82 -1.11
CA GLU A 78 -7.96 -12.13 -0.81
C GLU A 78 -8.32 -11.01 -1.80
N ASN A 79 -9.56 -11.05 -2.25
CA ASN A 79 -10.16 -9.98 -3.02
C ASN A 79 -11.57 -9.74 -2.48
N ALA A 80 -12.12 -8.59 -2.82
CA ALA A 80 -13.47 -8.22 -2.42
C ALA A 80 -14.16 -7.52 -3.59
N ARG A 81 -15.49 -7.67 -3.66
CA ARG A 81 -16.30 -6.88 -4.58
C ARG A 81 -16.59 -5.53 -3.91
N LEU A 82 -16.25 -4.44 -4.58
CA LEU A 82 -16.60 -3.10 -4.15
C LEU A 82 -17.78 -2.60 -4.95
N HIS A 83 -18.76 -2.02 -4.26
CA HIS A 83 -19.74 -1.16 -4.90
C HIS A 83 -19.21 0.27 -4.87
N VAL A 84 -18.93 0.84 -6.05
CA VAL A 84 -18.42 2.20 -6.19
C VAL A 84 -19.42 3.07 -6.93
N ILE A 85 -19.58 4.29 -6.44
CA ILE A 85 -20.46 5.30 -7.02
C ILE A 85 -19.60 6.44 -7.54
N TYR A 86 -19.86 6.92 -8.74
CA TYR A 86 -19.15 8.02 -9.37
C TYR A 86 -19.97 9.31 -9.30
N GLU A 87 -19.29 10.44 -9.21
CA GLU A 87 -19.92 11.77 -9.12
C GLU A 87 -20.84 12.11 -10.30
N ASN A 88 -20.68 11.42 -11.43
CA ASN A 88 -21.47 11.61 -12.63
C ASN A 88 -22.77 10.77 -12.66
N GLY A 89 -23.20 10.23 -11.52
CA GLY A 89 -24.44 9.44 -11.44
C GLY A 89 -24.33 8.03 -12.02
N THR A 90 -23.12 7.47 -12.09
CA THR A 90 -22.91 6.08 -12.46
C THR A 90 -22.39 5.27 -11.28
N GLU A 91 -22.61 3.97 -11.31
CA GLU A 91 -22.12 3.02 -10.30
C GLU A 91 -21.43 1.84 -10.99
N SER A 92 -20.58 1.13 -10.26
CA SER A 92 -19.92 -0.07 -10.77
C SER A 92 -19.59 -1.03 -9.63
N ASN A 93 -19.60 -2.33 -9.94
CA ASN A 93 -19.16 -3.37 -9.03
C ASN A 93 -17.76 -3.83 -9.45
N VAL A 94 -16.74 -3.17 -8.90
CA VAL A 94 -15.34 -3.42 -9.24
C VAL A 94 -14.71 -4.41 -8.27
N LEU A 95 -13.61 -5.03 -8.65
CA LEU A 95 -12.78 -5.78 -7.71
C LEU A 95 -11.83 -4.82 -7.00
N LEU A 96 -11.64 -5.01 -5.69
CA LEU A 96 -10.73 -4.21 -4.87
C LEU A 96 -9.34 -4.12 -5.51
N ARG A 97 -8.77 -5.27 -5.89
CA ARG A 97 -7.44 -5.34 -6.51
C ARG A 97 -7.38 -4.64 -7.86
N SER A 98 -8.42 -4.74 -8.68
CA SER A 98 -8.48 -4.07 -9.98
C SER A 98 -8.61 -2.55 -9.86
N LEU A 99 -9.35 -2.06 -8.86
CA LEU A 99 -9.45 -0.63 -8.55
C LEU A 99 -8.10 -0.10 -8.05
N ALA A 100 -7.50 -0.79 -7.07
CA ALA A 100 -6.19 -0.44 -6.53
C ALA A 100 -5.12 -0.38 -7.63
N ALA A 101 -5.03 -1.41 -8.47
CA ALA A 101 -4.09 -1.43 -9.59
C ALA A 101 -4.28 -0.24 -10.56
N ASN A 102 -5.53 0.16 -10.83
CA ASN A 102 -5.81 1.32 -11.67
C ASN A 102 -5.34 2.64 -11.03
N LEU A 103 -5.49 2.78 -9.71
CA LEU A 103 -5.11 3.98 -8.99
C LEU A 103 -3.58 4.09 -8.85
N TYR A 104 -2.89 2.98 -8.59
CA TYR A 104 -1.43 2.94 -8.48
C TYR A 104 -0.69 3.04 -9.81
N ARG A 105 -1.33 2.67 -10.93
CA ARG A 105 -0.69 2.63 -12.24
C ARG A 105 -0.04 3.97 -12.59
N THR A 106 1.25 3.95 -12.91
CA THR A 106 2.01 5.13 -13.34
C THR A 106 1.29 5.85 -14.49
N GLY A 107 1.09 7.16 -14.34
CA GLY A 107 0.36 7.99 -15.32
C GLY A 107 -1.17 7.90 -15.29
N SER A 108 -1.77 7.10 -14.39
CA SER A 108 -3.24 7.03 -14.24
C SER A 108 -3.86 8.30 -13.66
N GLY A 109 -3.06 9.09 -12.93
CA GLY A 109 -3.52 10.25 -12.17
C GLY A 109 -4.41 9.87 -10.99
N GLY A 110 -4.29 8.65 -10.44
CA GLY A 110 -5.01 8.21 -9.24
C GLY A 110 -4.75 9.15 -8.06
N LYS A 111 -5.82 9.60 -7.40
CA LYS A 111 -5.75 10.43 -6.19
C LYS A 111 -6.68 9.89 -5.12
N MET A 112 -6.41 10.23 -3.87
CA MET A 112 -7.38 10.10 -2.79
C MET A 112 -7.81 11.49 -2.32
N ILE A 113 -8.96 11.54 -1.64
CA ILE A 113 -9.45 12.72 -0.94
C ILE A 113 -9.46 12.38 0.54
N THR A 114 -8.76 13.18 1.36
CA THR A 114 -8.63 12.91 2.80
C THR A 114 -9.98 12.90 3.48
N ASP A 115 -10.05 12.23 4.63
CA ASP A 115 -11.15 12.46 5.55
C ASP A 115 -11.18 13.93 5.94
N ASN A 116 -12.37 14.40 6.31
CA ASN A 116 -12.50 15.72 6.89
C ASN A 116 -11.72 15.70 8.21
N ILE A 117 -10.80 16.66 8.37
CA ILE A 117 -9.97 16.79 9.58
C ILE A 117 -10.84 16.84 10.85
N ASP A 118 -12.07 17.34 10.75
CA ASP A 118 -13.03 17.45 11.86
C ASP A 118 -13.71 16.11 12.22
N ASN A 119 -13.69 15.09 11.34
CA ASN A 119 -14.37 13.80 11.54
C ASN A 119 -13.46 12.69 12.10
N LEU A 120 -12.19 12.97 12.41
CA LEU A 120 -11.20 12.00 12.95
C LEU A 120 -11.54 11.46 14.36
N ILE A 121 -12.67 11.86 14.96
CA ILE A 121 -13.02 11.51 16.35
C ILE A 121 -13.97 10.30 16.45
N ASP A 122 -14.72 9.92 15.41
CA ASP A 122 -15.74 8.87 15.56
C ASP A 122 -15.42 7.58 14.81
N GLY A 123 -15.39 6.50 15.59
CA GLY A 123 -14.73 5.23 15.29
C GLY A 123 -15.34 4.37 14.19
N VAL A 124 -14.53 3.44 13.70
CA VAL A 124 -14.99 2.25 12.98
C VAL A 124 -14.15 1.06 13.43
N GLU A 125 -14.84 0.02 13.88
CA GLU A 125 -14.31 -1.26 14.37
C GLU A 125 -13.65 -2.07 13.24
N GLU A 126 -12.51 -2.68 13.58
CA GLU A 126 -11.70 -3.53 12.72
C GLU A 126 -12.24 -4.95 12.72
N GLU A 127 -12.85 -5.40 11.62
CA GLU A 127 -13.04 -6.83 11.37
C GLU A 127 -12.42 -7.27 10.03
N ASP A 128 -11.34 -8.05 10.18
CA ASP A 128 -10.79 -9.05 9.27
C ASP A 128 -10.29 -8.63 7.89
N ILE A 129 -9.34 -7.69 7.84
CA ILE A 129 -8.29 -7.69 6.81
C ILE A 129 -6.90 -7.88 7.41
N SER A 130 -6.18 -8.92 6.94
CA SER A 130 -4.73 -9.02 7.12
C SER A 130 -4.09 -7.83 6.40
N SER A 131 -4.04 -6.74 7.13
CA SER A 131 -3.37 -5.50 6.79
C SER A 131 -1.93 -5.61 7.27
N GLY A 132 -1.03 -5.00 6.52
CA GLY A 132 0.38 -5.03 6.85
C GLY A 132 1.08 -3.78 6.33
N TYR A 133 2.33 -3.65 6.72
CA TYR A 133 3.19 -2.56 6.31
C TYR A 133 4.41 -3.13 5.60
N ILE A 134 4.68 -2.63 4.39
CA ILE A 134 6.06 -2.61 3.88
C ILE A 134 6.70 -1.37 4.48
N TYR A 135 7.89 -1.50 5.03
CA TYR A 135 8.59 -0.38 5.66
C TYR A 135 10.00 -0.24 5.10
N VAL A 136 10.45 1.01 5.03
CA VAL A 136 11.80 1.39 4.62
C VAL A 136 12.47 2.07 5.80
N LEU A 137 13.62 1.56 6.20
CA LEU A 137 14.37 2.08 7.33
C LEU A 137 15.75 2.58 6.91
N ARG A 138 16.25 3.56 7.66
CA ARG A 138 17.63 4.02 7.63
C ARG A 138 18.33 3.58 8.92
N SER A 139 19.57 3.12 8.81
CA SER A 139 20.40 2.83 9.99
C SER A 139 20.85 4.12 10.65
N LEU A 140 20.85 4.17 11.98
CA LEU A 140 21.47 5.22 12.79
C LEU A 140 22.77 4.71 13.44
N SER A 141 23.44 3.73 12.83
CA SER A 141 24.71 3.19 13.32
C SER A 141 25.83 4.23 13.25
N ASP A 142 26.67 4.28 14.29
CA ASP A 142 27.91 5.06 14.29
C ASP A 142 29.09 4.32 13.65
N ASN A 143 28.92 3.05 13.25
CA ASN A 143 29.97 2.32 12.56
C ASN A 143 30.28 2.98 11.20
N PRO A 144 31.53 3.45 10.96
CA PRO A 144 31.91 4.10 9.71
C PRO A 144 31.60 3.27 8.46
N GLN A 145 31.72 1.93 8.54
CA GLN A 145 31.42 1.02 7.42
C GLN A 145 29.94 1.03 7.00
N ILE A 146 29.04 1.52 7.86
CA ILE A 146 27.60 1.63 7.58
C ILE A 146 27.26 3.10 7.32
N ARG A 147 27.73 4.00 8.19
CA ARG A 147 27.40 5.43 8.18
C ARG A 147 27.86 6.16 6.93
N GLU A 148 28.97 5.73 6.33
CA GLU A 148 29.52 6.33 5.11
C GLU A 148 28.82 5.85 3.82
N ILE A 149 27.89 4.89 3.93
CA ILE A 149 27.14 4.39 2.78
C ILE A 149 25.89 5.25 2.55
N ASP A 150 25.97 6.12 1.55
CA ASP A 150 24.82 6.90 1.10
C ASP A 150 23.72 6.01 0.51
N ASN A 151 22.47 6.43 0.69
CA ASN A 151 21.28 5.75 0.14
C ASN A 151 21.13 4.28 0.58
N LEU A 152 21.61 3.96 1.78
CA LEU A 152 21.48 2.63 2.37
C LEU A 152 20.14 2.49 3.10
N TYR A 153 19.29 1.58 2.60
CA TYR A 153 17.96 1.36 3.14
C TYR A 153 17.67 -0.11 3.41
N LYS A 154 17.02 -0.39 4.54
CA LYS A 154 16.43 -1.69 4.83
C LYS A 154 14.98 -1.71 4.38
N ILE A 155 14.57 -2.77 3.69
CA ILE A 155 13.17 -2.98 3.29
C ILE A 155 12.66 -4.23 3.98
N GLY A 156 11.48 -4.16 4.61
CA GLY A 156 10.84 -5.31 5.24
C GLY A 156 9.32 -5.23 5.22
N VAL A 157 8.69 -6.34 5.62
CA VAL A 157 7.22 -6.46 5.70
C VAL A 157 6.81 -6.86 7.13
N THR A 158 5.64 -6.41 7.59
CA THR A 158 5.04 -6.86 8.85
C THR A 158 3.51 -6.80 8.77
N THR A 159 2.81 -7.66 9.50
CA THR A 159 1.34 -7.62 9.66
C THR A 159 0.90 -6.78 10.86
N GLY A 160 1.83 -6.25 11.66
CA GLY A 160 1.56 -5.37 12.80
C GLY A 160 2.15 -3.98 12.60
N SER A 161 2.17 -3.17 13.66
CA SER A 161 2.82 -1.86 13.61
C SER A 161 4.33 -2.00 13.35
N VAL A 162 4.88 -1.17 12.45
CA VAL A 162 6.32 -1.11 12.17
C VAL A 162 7.11 -0.81 13.44
N GLU A 163 6.58 0.07 14.28
CA GLU A 163 7.17 0.53 15.53
C GLU A 163 7.42 -0.64 16.49
N LYS A 164 6.46 -1.56 16.65
CA LYS A 164 6.68 -2.81 17.41
C LYS A 164 7.70 -3.73 16.75
N ARG A 165 7.70 -3.83 15.41
CA ARG A 165 8.63 -4.72 14.68
C ARG A 165 10.10 -4.30 14.84
N ILE A 166 10.35 -2.99 14.97
CA ILE A 166 11.71 -2.42 15.10
C ILE A 166 12.11 -2.08 16.54
N ALA A 167 11.25 -2.34 17.52
CA ALA A 167 11.47 -1.92 18.91
C ALA A 167 12.78 -2.45 19.52
N ASN A 168 13.27 -3.60 19.03
CA ASN A 168 14.51 -4.24 19.48
C ASN A 168 15.65 -4.18 18.45
N ALA A 169 15.62 -3.21 17.53
CA ALA A 169 16.58 -3.10 16.43
C ALA A 169 18.06 -3.07 16.89
N ILE A 170 18.36 -2.37 17.99
CA ILE A 170 19.72 -2.27 18.53
C ILE A 170 20.34 -3.62 18.91
N ASN A 171 19.53 -4.64 19.18
CA ASN A 171 19.98 -5.97 19.59
C ASN A 171 19.84 -7.03 18.49
N GLU A 172 19.46 -6.63 17.27
CA GLU A 172 19.15 -7.56 16.18
C GLU A 172 20.09 -7.35 14.99
N SER A 173 20.71 -8.45 14.53
CA SER A 173 21.66 -8.43 13.42
C SER A 173 21.04 -7.97 12.10
N THR A 174 19.75 -8.23 11.88
CA THR A 174 19.01 -7.77 10.68
C THR A 174 18.91 -6.24 10.61
N TYR A 175 19.06 -5.55 11.74
CA TYR A 175 19.11 -4.10 11.86
C TYR A 175 20.53 -3.58 12.17
N LEU A 176 21.55 -4.41 11.92
CA LEU A 176 22.96 -4.06 12.08
C LEU A 176 23.35 -3.68 13.52
N TYR A 177 22.63 -4.20 14.52
CA TYR A 177 22.83 -3.86 15.94
C TYR A 177 22.81 -2.36 16.23
N ALA A 178 21.95 -1.62 15.52
CA ALA A 178 21.83 -0.18 15.66
C ALA A 178 20.37 0.26 15.73
N PRO A 179 20.08 1.44 16.32
CA PRO A 179 18.79 2.08 16.14
C PRO A 179 18.51 2.34 14.66
N VAL A 180 17.23 2.39 14.31
CA VAL A 180 16.76 2.60 12.95
C VAL A 180 15.66 3.64 12.95
N GLU A 181 15.60 4.40 11.86
CA GLU A 181 14.58 5.41 11.63
C GLU A 181 13.64 4.94 10.52
N ILE A 182 12.33 5.15 10.70
CA ILE A 182 11.33 4.89 9.66
C ILE A 182 11.42 6.03 8.64
N VAL A 183 11.91 5.72 7.44
CA VAL A 183 11.96 6.67 6.32
C VAL A 183 10.58 6.78 5.67
N THR A 184 9.94 5.63 5.45
CA THR A 184 8.58 5.56 4.93
C THR A 184 7.94 4.21 5.25
N LYS A 185 6.61 4.17 5.26
CA LYS A 185 5.81 2.96 5.39
C LYS A 185 4.68 2.95 4.37
N TYR A 186 4.41 1.78 3.83
CA TYR A 186 3.40 1.50 2.83
C TYR A 186 2.37 0.58 3.47
N HIS A 187 1.17 1.10 3.73
CA HIS A 187 0.08 0.26 4.21
C HIS A 187 -0.48 -0.55 3.04
N VAL A 188 -0.58 -1.86 3.21
CA VAL A 188 -0.93 -2.83 2.17
C VAL A 188 -1.94 -3.84 2.69
N PHE A 189 -2.90 -4.21 1.85
CA PHE A 189 -3.94 -5.19 2.16
C PHE A 189 -3.71 -6.42 1.34
N ASN A 190 -3.80 -7.58 2.00
CA ASN A 190 -3.68 -8.86 1.32
C ASN A 190 -2.41 -8.91 0.44
N LEU A 191 -1.30 -8.43 1.02
CA LEU A 191 0.02 -8.61 0.44
C LEU A 191 0.54 -9.97 0.91
N ASP A 192 0.84 -10.85 -0.03
CA ASP A 192 1.66 -12.03 0.27
C ASP A 192 3.10 -11.55 0.53
N ALA A 193 3.47 -11.52 1.82
CA ALA A 193 4.78 -11.04 2.27
C ALA A 193 5.93 -11.84 1.62
N ALA A 194 5.77 -13.15 1.44
CA ALA A 194 6.80 -13.99 0.83
C ALA A 194 6.94 -13.69 -0.67
N LYS A 195 5.84 -13.48 -1.40
CA LYS A 195 5.91 -13.03 -2.81
C LYS A 195 6.54 -11.65 -2.93
N PHE A 196 6.20 -10.72 -2.03
CA PHE A 196 6.78 -9.38 -2.02
C PHE A 196 8.29 -9.41 -1.76
N GLU A 197 8.74 -10.13 -0.73
CA GLU A 197 10.16 -10.28 -0.40
C GLU A 197 10.94 -10.89 -1.58
N ASN A 198 10.39 -11.96 -2.19
CA ASN A 198 10.99 -12.56 -3.37
C ASN A 198 11.09 -11.59 -4.56
N ALA A 199 10.05 -10.79 -4.79
CA ALA A 199 10.04 -9.80 -5.87
C ALA A 199 11.05 -8.67 -5.61
N ILE A 200 11.14 -8.16 -4.37
CA ILE A 200 12.15 -7.19 -3.94
C ILE A 200 13.55 -7.75 -4.15
N HIS A 201 13.83 -8.96 -3.65
CA HIS A 201 15.16 -9.57 -3.80
C HIS A 201 15.56 -9.79 -5.25
N LYS A 202 14.59 -10.12 -6.12
CA LYS A 202 14.84 -10.27 -7.56
C LYS A 202 15.10 -8.94 -8.25
N VAL A 203 14.28 -7.92 -7.96
CA VAL A 203 14.34 -6.61 -8.63
C VAL A 203 15.54 -5.80 -8.15
N LEU A 204 15.87 -5.87 -6.86
CA LEU A 204 16.97 -5.12 -6.24
C LEU A 204 18.23 -5.95 -6.01
N LYS A 205 18.38 -7.08 -6.73
CA LYS A 205 19.52 -8.00 -6.57
C LYS A 205 20.86 -7.27 -6.68
N ASP A 206 21.00 -6.42 -7.69
CA ASP A 206 22.25 -5.71 -8.01
C ASP A 206 22.48 -4.48 -7.11
N ASN A 207 21.47 -4.07 -6.34
CA ASN A 207 21.54 -2.98 -5.36
C ASN A 207 21.77 -3.51 -3.94
N LYS A 208 21.85 -4.82 -3.75
CA LYS A 208 21.97 -5.41 -2.41
C LYS A 208 23.31 -5.04 -1.79
N LEU A 209 23.29 -4.67 -0.51
CA LEU A 209 24.49 -4.44 0.27
C LEU A 209 25.27 -5.76 0.41
N ASP A 210 26.50 -5.79 -0.11
CA ASP A 210 27.38 -6.97 -0.12
C ASP A 210 28.67 -6.67 0.66
N ILE A 211 28.53 -6.53 1.98
CA ILE A 211 29.66 -6.38 2.91
C ILE A 211 29.48 -7.30 4.11
N GLU A 212 30.60 -7.71 4.70
CA GLU A 212 30.60 -8.41 5.97
C GLU A 212 30.83 -7.40 7.11
N ILE A 213 29.93 -7.39 8.08
CA ILE A 213 30.02 -6.50 9.24
C ILE A 213 30.32 -7.33 10.48
N VAL A 214 31.32 -6.90 11.25
CA VAL A 214 31.61 -7.50 12.56
C VAL A 214 30.56 -7.00 13.55
N GLY A 215 29.70 -7.90 14.02
CA GLY A 215 28.73 -7.61 15.06
C GLY A 215 29.39 -7.31 16.41
N VAL A 216 28.63 -6.70 17.33
CA VAL A 216 29.11 -6.38 18.69
C VAL A 216 29.56 -7.61 19.50
N ASN A 217 29.16 -8.80 19.08
CA ASN A 217 29.56 -10.10 19.64
C ASN A 217 30.76 -10.76 18.92
N GLY A 218 31.41 -10.05 17.99
CA GLY A 218 32.52 -10.55 17.18
C GLY A 218 32.12 -11.50 16.04
N ARG A 219 30.82 -11.74 15.81
CA ARG A 219 30.34 -12.58 14.71
C ARG A 219 30.17 -11.78 13.43
N MET A 220 30.49 -12.40 12.29
CA MET A 220 30.29 -11.82 10.97
C MET A 220 28.81 -11.84 10.59
N ILE A 221 28.32 -10.73 10.05
CA ILE A 221 26.94 -10.54 9.59
C ILE A 221 26.95 -10.13 8.12
N VAL A 222 26.10 -10.80 7.34
CA VAL A 222 25.81 -10.44 5.94
C VAL A 222 24.35 -9.98 5.86
N PRO A 223 24.08 -8.66 5.79
CA PRO A 223 22.72 -8.14 5.76
C PRO A 223 22.02 -8.47 4.44
N ARG A 224 20.93 -9.24 4.50
CA ARG A 224 20.24 -9.70 3.28
C ARG A 224 19.15 -8.75 2.76
N GLU A 225 18.68 -7.85 3.61
CA GLU A 225 17.51 -6.99 3.37
C GLU A 225 17.88 -5.51 3.27
N TRP A 226 19.16 -5.22 3.01
CA TRP A 226 19.70 -3.87 2.89
C TRP A 226 20.12 -3.60 1.45
N PHE A 227 19.78 -2.42 0.93
CA PHE A 227 19.96 -2.05 -0.46
C PHE A 227 20.48 -0.62 -0.58
N VAL A 228 21.39 -0.41 -1.53
CA VAL A 228 21.97 0.89 -1.88
C VAL A 228 21.26 1.41 -3.12
N ILE A 229 20.29 2.30 -2.93
CA ILE A 229 19.42 2.82 -4.00
C ILE A 229 18.84 4.19 -3.63
N PRO A 230 18.89 5.20 -4.52
CA PRO A 230 18.30 6.51 -4.25
C PRO A 230 16.82 6.43 -3.87
N LEU A 231 16.40 7.21 -2.86
CA LEU A 231 15.05 7.13 -2.28
C LEU A 231 13.93 7.34 -3.33
N ASN A 232 14.13 8.25 -4.29
CA ASN A 232 13.17 8.50 -5.36
C ASN A 232 12.98 7.29 -6.29
N GLN A 233 14.05 6.52 -6.54
CA GLN A 233 13.97 5.28 -7.30
C GLN A 233 13.36 4.16 -6.46
N LEU A 234 13.71 4.09 -5.17
CA LEU A 234 13.19 3.10 -4.24
C LEU A 234 11.66 3.17 -4.13
N ASP A 235 11.11 4.38 -3.96
CA ASP A 235 9.66 4.58 -3.90
C ASP A 235 8.96 4.10 -5.19
N PHE A 236 9.56 4.37 -6.36
CA PHE A 236 9.03 3.90 -7.64
C PHE A 236 9.07 2.37 -7.74
N VAL A 237 10.19 1.76 -7.37
CA VAL A 237 10.38 0.30 -7.42
C VAL A 237 9.41 -0.41 -6.48
N ILE A 238 9.23 0.08 -5.26
CA ILE A 238 8.28 -0.51 -4.29
C ILE A 238 6.86 -0.46 -4.85
N ASN A 239 6.43 0.67 -5.42
CA ASN A 239 5.09 0.79 -6.01
C ASN A 239 4.89 -0.16 -7.21
N GLU A 240 5.90 -0.31 -8.08
CA GLU A 240 5.84 -1.26 -9.21
C GLU A 240 5.78 -2.71 -8.74
N ILE A 241 6.52 -3.06 -7.68
CA ILE A 241 6.48 -4.40 -7.09
C ILE A 241 5.13 -4.66 -6.42
N ILE A 242 4.62 -3.72 -5.63
CA ILE A 242 3.28 -3.80 -5.03
C ILE A 242 2.26 -4.03 -6.14
N THR A 243 2.33 -3.25 -7.23
CA THR A 243 1.41 -3.41 -8.37
C THR A 243 1.53 -4.81 -9.00
N LYS A 244 2.75 -5.31 -9.24
CA LYS A 244 2.96 -6.65 -9.81
C LYS A 244 2.52 -7.79 -8.87
N VAL A 245 2.81 -7.68 -7.59
CA VAL A 245 2.39 -8.63 -6.53
C VAL A 245 0.90 -8.47 -6.23
N ILE A 246 0.25 -7.40 -6.67
CA ILE A 246 -1.20 -7.27 -6.61
C ILE A 246 -1.88 -7.84 -7.86
N MET A 247 -1.22 -7.74 -9.03
CA MET A 247 -1.78 -8.14 -10.32
C MET A 247 -1.50 -9.60 -10.71
N ASN A 248 -0.35 -10.17 -10.38
CA ASN A 248 0.07 -11.53 -10.79
C ASN A 248 -0.32 -12.60 -9.76
N SER A 249 -1.47 -12.37 -9.15
CA SER A 249 -1.68 -12.62 -7.74
C SER A 249 -3.20 -12.72 -7.59
#